data_AF-A0A8T7L6S1-F1
#
_entry.id   AF-A0A8T7L6S1-F1
#
_cell.length_a   1.000
_cell.length_b   1.000
_cell.length_c   1.000
_cell.angle_alpha   90.00
_cell.angle_beta   90.00
_cell.angle_gamma   90.00
#
_symmetry.space_group_name_H-M   'P 1'
#
loop_
_entity.id
_entity.type
_entity.pdbx_description
1 polymer ?
#
loop_
_entity_poly.entity_id
_entity_poly.type
_entity_poly.pdbx_seq_one_letter_code
_entity_poly.pdbx_strand_id
1 'polypeptide(L)'
;MNFFENLRRIFRQESLADRKERMLRAALYGALIATAYTVTLSLINVYTFPNLPLAVDWGRTIGMWIGYSLAFAFFGAVAGWFTEDYEGIVGGGLIFTILLAIGFMLFSNIENALTLQSIIMALPLFGVGMLGAWGLRWASKRHLEIIHKETPALRRKNLTRHILIIVLVGLVPGALGRMGFPAERAVGQLHELLQAAPDDPSVWTRLPLKQAPGLQDHFGMEYVIYARQSLLSAGALDIRVRFADGYTLTCLLPEETNILFITQCSE
;
A
#
# COMPACT_ATOMS: atom_id res chain seq x y z
N MET A 1 -28.44 -28.86 2.00
CA MET A 1 -28.33 -28.30 3.36
C MET A 1 -28.53 -26.79 3.25
N ASN A 2 -29.44 -26.20 4.03
CA ASN A 2 -29.85 -24.82 3.83
C ASN A 2 -28.76 -23.86 4.36
N PHE A 3 -28.33 -22.87 3.57
CA PHE A 3 -27.26 -21.92 3.96
C PHE A 3 -27.53 -21.25 5.33
N PHE A 4 -28.80 -20.95 5.60
CA PHE A 4 -29.25 -20.39 6.87
C PHE A 4 -29.09 -21.33 8.08
N GLU A 5 -29.21 -22.65 7.89
CA GLU A 5 -28.97 -23.62 8.96
C GLU A 5 -27.48 -23.72 9.31
N ASN A 6 -26.61 -23.64 8.30
CA ASN A 6 -25.16 -23.57 8.51
C ASN A 6 -24.77 -22.30 9.26
N LEU A 7 -25.29 -21.13 8.87
CA LEU A 7 -25.06 -19.89 9.62
C LEU A 7 -25.54 -20.01 11.07
N ARG A 8 -26.75 -20.52 11.30
CA ARG A 8 -27.29 -20.67 12.65
C ARG A 8 -26.45 -21.62 13.51
N ARG A 9 -25.91 -22.70 12.92
CA ARG A 9 -24.97 -23.61 13.57
C ARG A 9 -23.66 -22.90 13.92
N ILE A 10 -23.08 -22.16 12.98
CA ILE A 10 -21.87 -21.35 13.20
C ILE A 10 -22.08 -20.40 14.37
N PHE A 11 -23.22 -19.70 14.46
CA PHE A 11 -23.51 -18.79 15.56
C PHE A 11 -23.69 -19.45 16.93
N ARG A 12 -23.97 -20.76 17.01
CA ARG A 12 -24.21 -21.49 18.27
C ARG A 12 -23.01 -22.25 18.84
N GLN A 13 -21.91 -22.37 18.10
CA GLN A 13 -20.78 -23.24 18.49
C GLN A 13 -19.84 -22.64 19.55
N GLU A 14 -19.72 -21.33 19.67
CA GLU A 14 -18.77 -20.67 20.59
C GLU A 14 -19.41 -19.44 21.24
N SER A 15 -18.95 -19.09 22.44
CA SER A 15 -19.35 -17.85 23.11
C SER A 15 -18.78 -16.62 22.38
N LEU A 16 -19.44 -15.47 22.48
CA LEU A 16 -18.92 -14.22 21.92
C LEU A 16 -17.59 -13.79 22.55
N ALA A 17 -17.34 -14.17 23.81
CA ALA A 17 -16.11 -13.85 24.52
C ALA A 17 -14.89 -14.54 23.87
N ASP A 18 -15.00 -15.83 23.57
CA ASP A 18 -13.94 -16.61 22.93
C ASP A 18 -13.62 -16.09 21.53
N ARG A 19 -14.66 -15.73 20.77
CA ARG A 19 -14.50 -15.12 19.45
C ARG A 19 -13.81 -13.76 19.52
N LYS A 20 -14.22 -12.92 20.47
CA LYS A 20 -13.66 -11.57 20.64
C LYS A 20 -12.15 -11.62 20.82
N GLU A 21 -11.62 -12.56 21.58
CA GLU A 21 -10.18 -12.69 21.81
C GLU A 21 -9.43 -13.01 20.50
N ARG A 22 -9.94 -13.96 19.71
CA ARG A 22 -9.37 -14.35 18.41
C ARG A 22 -9.47 -13.21 17.39
N MET A 23 -10.63 -12.56 17.31
CA MET A 23 -10.85 -11.42 16.41
C MET A 23 -9.90 -10.26 16.73
N LEU A 24 -9.79 -9.90 18.02
CA LEU A 24 -8.96 -8.77 18.44
C LEU A 24 -7.50 -8.99 18.09
N ARG A 25 -6.97 -10.20 18.31
CA ARG A 25 -5.56 -10.52 17.98
C ARG A 25 -5.32 -10.53 16.48
N ALA A 26 -6.21 -11.15 15.71
CA ALA A 26 -6.13 -11.12 14.25
C ALA A 26 -6.19 -9.67 13.72
N ALA A 27 -7.05 -8.83 14.29
CA ALA A 27 -7.14 -7.41 13.95
C ALA A 27 -5.85 -6.63 14.27
N LEU A 28 -5.28 -6.84 15.47
CA LEU A 28 -4.01 -6.20 15.85
C LEU A 28 -2.87 -6.60 14.91
N TYR A 29 -2.80 -7.87 14.50
CA TYR A 29 -1.80 -8.31 13.53
C TYR A 29 -2.04 -7.78 12.13
N GLY A 30 -3.30 -7.67 11.70
CA GLY A 30 -3.62 -6.97 10.46
C GLY A 30 -3.11 -5.54 10.46
N ALA A 31 -3.41 -4.77 11.51
CA ALA A 31 -2.91 -3.39 11.66
C ALA A 31 -1.38 -3.32 11.69
N LEU A 32 -0.71 -4.28 12.35
CA LEU A 32 0.75 -4.32 12.41
C LEU A 32 1.38 -4.60 11.04
N ILE A 33 0.82 -5.53 10.27
CA ILE A 33 1.25 -5.81 8.88
C ILE A 33 1.11 -4.55 8.03
N ALA A 34 -0.06 -3.90 8.08
CA ALA A 34 -0.31 -2.67 7.35
C ALA A 34 0.65 -1.55 7.75
N THR A 35 0.96 -1.42 9.05
CA THR A 35 1.93 -0.45 9.55
C THR A 35 3.32 -0.70 8.97
N ALA A 36 3.82 -1.93 9.07
CA ALA A 36 5.13 -2.30 8.53
C ALA A 36 5.20 -2.09 7.01
N TYR A 37 4.13 -2.45 6.30
CA TYR A 37 4.00 -2.22 4.86
C TYR A 37 4.06 -0.73 4.49
N THR A 38 3.19 0.11 5.07
CA THR A 38 3.11 1.54 4.73
C THR A 38 4.38 2.30 5.05
N VAL A 39 5.00 2.00 6.20
CA VAL A 39 6.27 2.63 6.60
C VAL A 39 7.37 2.26 5.62
N THR A 40 7.50 0.97 5.28
CA THR A 40 8.52 0.52 4.32
C THR A 40 8.30 1.11 2.94
N LEU A 41 7.06 1.06 2.44
CA LEU A 41 6.69 1.61 1.14
C LEU A 41 7.03 3.10 1.03
N SER A 42 6.84 3.86 2.11
CA SER A 42 7.10 5.31 2.13
C SER A 42 8.59 5.64 2.21
N LEU A 43 9.38 4.79 2.87
CA LEU A 43 10.79 5.06 3.17
C LEU A 43 11.77 4.41 2.20
N ILE A 44 11.40 3.30 1.56
CA ILE A 44 12.34 2.47 0.79
C ILE A 44 13.03 3.27 -0.31
N ASN A 45 12.32 4.14 -1.02
CA ASN A 45 12.88 4.95 -2.09
C ASN A 45 13.83 6.04 -1.57
N VAL A 46 13.46 6.72 -0.48
CA VAL A 46 14.30 7.75 0.15
C VAL A 46 15.62 7.15 0.64
N TYR A 47 15.59 5.95 1.23
CA TYR A 47 16.81 5.29 1.72
C TYR A 47 17.66 4.68 0.61
N THR A 48 17.05 4.13 -0.44
CA THR A 48 17.79 3.38 -1.47
C THR A 48 18.34 4.25 -2.59
N PHE A 49 17.86 5.49 -2.73
CA PHE A 49 18.32 6.45 -3.74
C PHE A 49 18.82 7.76 -3.10
N PRO A 50 19.94 7.74 -2.35
CA PRO A 50 20.41 8.90 -1.57
C PRO A 50 20.89 10.08 -2.43
N ASN A 51 21.16 9.86 -3.72
CA ASN A 51 21.61 10.90 -4.65
C ASN A 51 20.45 11.67 -5.29
N LEU A 52 19.21 11.25 -5.08
CA LEU A 52 18.03 11.94 -5.57
C LEU A 52 17.41 12.73 -4.43
N PRO A 53 16.89 13.95 -4.65
CA PRO A 53 16.27 14.77 -3.60
C PRO A 53 14.86 14.26 -3.26
N LEU A 54 14.72 12.97 -2.94
CA LEU A 54 13.44 12.34 -2.63
C LEU A 54 13.00 12.66 -1.20
N ALA A 55 11.70 12.92 -1.02
CA ALA A 55 11.11 13.14 0.30
C ALA A 55 9.87 12.27 0.54
N VAL A 56 9.55 12.05 1.82
CA VAL A 56 8.32 11.36 2.24
C VAL A 56 7.17 12.36 2.30
N ASP A 57 6.08 12.08 1.57
CA ASP A 57 4.83 12.81 1.69
C ASP A 57 4.09 12.35 2.96
N TRP A 58 4.44 12.94 4.11
CA TRP A 58 3.91 12.53 5.41
C TRP A 58 2.39 12.63 5.51
N GLY A 59 1.77 13.64 4.91
CA GLY A 59 0.32 13.81 4.94
C GLY A 59 -0.37 12.61 4.29
N ARG A 60 0.11 12.22 3.11
CA ARG A 60 -0.37 11.01 2.44
C ARG A 60 0.01 9.73 3.17
N THR A 61 1.25 9.60 3.65
CA THR A 61 1.72 8.42 4.38
C THR A 61 0.88 8.16 5.62
N ILE A 62 0.54 9.19 6.41
CA ILE A 62 -0.36 9.08 7.56
C ILE A 62 -1.75 8.66 7.12
N GLY A 63 -2.30 9.27 6.05
CA GLY A 63 -3.60 8.89 5.49
C GLY A 63 -3.65 7.42 5.07
N MET A 64 -2.63 6.95 4.33
CA MET A 64 -2.50 5.54 3.93
C MET A 64 -2.32 4.63 5.14
N TRP A 65 -1.52 5.04 6.13
CA TRP A 65 -1.27 4.25 7.34
C TRP A 65 -2.56 4.02 8.13
N ILE A 66 -3.35 5.08 8.36
CA ILE A 66 -4.65 4.98 9.03
C ILE A 66 -5.60 4.10 8.21
N GLY A 67 -5.75 4.39 6.92
CA GLY A 67 -6.66 3.66 6.03
C GLY A 67 -6.34 2.17 5.96
N TYR A 68 -5.09 1.81 5.68
CA TYR A 68 -4.67 0.41 5.59
C TYR A 68 -4.69 -0.29 6.96
N SER A 69 -4.30 0.38 8.05
CA SER A 69 -4.35 -0.23 9.38
C SER A 69 -5.78 -0.56 9.80
N LEU A 70 -6.73 0.34 9.56
CA LEU A 70 -8.15 0.09 9.84
C LEU A 70 -8.71 -1.02 8.94
N ALA A 71 -8.41 -0.99 7.64
CA ALA A 71 -8.86 -2.01 6.71
C ALA A 71 -8.33 -3.40 7.08
N PHE A 72 -7.03 -3.53 7.32
CA PHE A 72 -6.41 -4.81 7.69
C PHE A 72 -6.82 -5.27 9.09
N ALA A 73 -7.03 -4.36 10.04
CA ALA A 73 -7.60 -4.71 11.34
C ALA A 73 -9.00 -5.30 11.18
N PHE A 74 -9.84 -4.67 10.38
CA PHE A 74 -11.17 -5.17 10.07
C PHE A 74 -11.11 -6.55 9.39
N PHE A 75 -10.26 -6.71 8.39
CA PHE A 75 -10.05 -8.01 7.73
C PHE A 75 -9.56 -9.09 8.69
N GLY A 76 -8.65 -8.76 9.61
CA GLY A 76 -8.23 -9.65 10.68
C GLY A 76 -9.39 -10.05 11.59
N ALA A 77 -10.24 -9.10 11.99
CA ALA A 77 -11.42 -9.39 12.80
C ALA A 77 -12.39 -10.34 12.07
N VAL A 78 -12.66 -10.11 10.78
CA VAL A 78 -13.50 -10.99 9.96
C VAL A 78 -12.88 -12.39 9.84
N ALA A 79 -11.59 -12.47 9.54
CA ALA A 79 -10.89 -13.75 9.44
C ALA A 79 -10.92 -14.52 10.78
N GLY A 80 -10.84 -13.81 11.91
CA GLY A 80 -10.93 -14.37 13.26
C GLY A 80 -12.36 -14.69 13.72
N TRP A 81 -13.40 -14.25 13.02
CA TRP A 81 -14.79 -14.42 13.44
C TRP A 81 -15.21 -15.90 13.46
N PHE A 82 -14.87 -16.63 12.40
CA PHE A 82 -15.32 -18.00 12.20
C PHE A 82 -14.67 -18.99 13.17
N THR A 83 -15.44 -19.97 13.65
CA THR A 83 -14.93 -21.04 14.53
C THR A 83 -14.03 -21.99 13.74
N GLU A 84 -14.58 -22.58 12.67
CA GLU A 84 -13.88 -23.53 11.80
C GLU A 84 -12.83 -22.85 10.92
N ASP A 85 -11.71 -23.52 10.69
CA ASP A 85 -10.61 -22.95 9.92
C ASP A 85 -10.93 -22.78 8.44
N TYR A 86 -11.52 -23.80 7.83
CA TYR A 86 -11.88 -23.75 6.42
C TYR A 86 -12.90 -22.64 6.13
N GLU A 87 -13.91 -22.51 6.98
CA GLU A 87 -14.93 -21.46 6.84
C GLU A 87 -14.34 -20.06 7.01
N GLY A 88 -13.41 -19.89 7.95
CA GLY A 88 -12.71 -18.62 8.15
C GLY A 88 -11.83 -18.22 6.97
N ILE A 89 -11.18 -19.18 6.33
CA ILE A 89 -10.31 -18.92 5.18
C ILE A 89 -11.15 -18.60 3.93
N VAL A 90 -12.12 -19.45 3.59
CA VAL A 90 -12.96 -19.28 2.39
C VAL A 90 -13.92 -18.11 2.58
N GLY A 91 -14.64 -18.06 3.70
CA GLY A 91 -15.59 -17.00 4.01
C GLY A 91 -14.91 -15.65 4.22
N GLY A 92 -13.77 -15.63 4.91
CA GLY A 92 -12.95 -14.41 5.05
C GLY A 92 -12.41 -13.92 3.71
N GLY A 93 -11.87 -14.81 2.88
CA GLY A 93 -11.41 -14.49 1.53
C GLY A 93 -12.52 -13.94 0.62
N LEU A 94 -13.73 -14.52 0.70
CA LEU A 94 -14.89 -14.03 -0.04
C LEU A 94 -15.29 -12.63 0.40
N ILE A 95 -15.45 -12.40 1.70
CA ILE A 95 -15.82 -11.09 2.25
C ILE A 95 -14.76 -10.05 1.87
N PHE A 96 -13.48 -10.38 2.00
CA PHE A 96 -12.37 -9.52 1.61
C PHE A 96 -12.44 -9.12 0.14
N THR A 97 -12.69 -10.08 -0.75
CA THR A 97 -12.78 -9.85 -2.20
C THR A 97 -13.96 -8.95 -2.54
N ILE A 98 -15.13 -9.20 -1.93
CA ILE A 98 -16.32 -8.36 -2.12
C ILE A 98 -16.04 -6.92 -1.66
N LEU A 99 -15.41 -6.74 -0.50
CA LEU A 99 -15.09 -5.42 0.03
C LEU A 99 -14.08 -4.67 -0.84
N LEU A 100 -13.05 -5.37 -1.33
CA LEU A 100 -12.11 -4.79 -2.30
C LEU A 100 -12.81 -4.40 -3.60
N ALA A 101 -13.71 -5.24 -4.11
CA ALA A 101 -14.48 -4.94 -5.31
C ALA A 101 -15.37 -3.71 -5.13
N ILE A 102 -16.06 -3.58 -3.99
CA ILE A 102 -16.85 -2.39 -3.64
C ILE A 102 -15.95 -1.15 -3.58
N GLY A 103 -14.81 -1.25 -2.89
CA GLY A 103 -13.84 -0.15 -2.80
C GLY A 103 -13.37 0.27 -4.19
N PHE A 104 -12.95 -0.68 -5.02
CA PHE A 104 -12.53 -0.42 -6.40
C PHE A 104 -13.63 0.32 -7.17
N MET A 105 -14.87 -0.18 -7.15
CA MET A 105 -16.01 0.46 -7.84
C MET A 105 -16.29 1.89 -7.37
N LEU A 106 -16.13 2.17 -6.07
CA LEU A 106 -16.36 3.51 -5.53
C LEU A 106 -15.25 4.51 -5.90
N PHE A 107 -14.01 4.05 -6.08
CA PHE A 107 -12.87 4.90 -6.40
C PHE A 107 -12.55 5.00 -7.89
N SER A 108 -12.95 3.99 -8.66
CA SER A 108 -12.81 4.00 -10.10
C SER A 108 -14.01 4.75 -10.69
N ASN A 109 -13.83 5.93 -11.29
CA ASN A 109 -14.85 6.65 -12.07
C ASN A 109 -15.20 5.89 -13.37
N ILE A 110 -15.57 4.61 -13.24
CA ILE A 110 -15.89 3.73 -14.36
C ILE A 110 -17.35 3.99 -14.71
N GLU A 111 -17.56 4.94 -15.62
CA GLU A 111 -18.87 5.15 -16.27
C GLU A 111 -19.25 3.99 -17.20
N ASN A 112 -18.33 3.06 -17.50
CA ASN A 112 -18.55 1.98 -18.45
C ASN A 112 -18.46 0.59 -17.83
N ALA A 113 -19.64 -0.04 -17.70
CA ALA A 113 -19.96 -1.46 -17.51
C ALA A 113 -18.89 -2.37 -16.86
N LEU A 114 -19.28 -3.03 -15.77
CA LEU A 114 -18.68 -4.28 -15.26
C LEU A 114 -18.40 -5.26 -16.41
N THR A 115 -17.20 -5.21 -16.98
CA THR A 115 -16.80 -6.12 -18.06
C THR A 115 -16.40 -7.47 -17.46
N LEU A 116 -16.56 -8.54 -18.25
CA LEU A 116 -16.09 -9.89 -17.92
C LEU A 116 -14.60 -9.89 -17.48
N GLN A 117 -13.82 -8.93 -17.99
CA GLN A 117 -12.43 -8.70 -17.63
C GLN A 117 -12.25 -8.35 -16.14
N SER A 118 -13.12 -7.54 -15.54
CA SER A 118 -13.06 -7.20 -14.11
C SER A 118 -13.26 -8.42 -13.21
N ILE A 119 -14.13 -9.36 -13.61
CA ILE A 119 -14.37 -10.61 -12.87
C ILE A 119 -13.13 -11.51 -12.94
N ILE A 120 -12.51 -11.63 -14.12
CA ILE A 120 -11.29 -12.43 -14.31
C ILE A 120 -10.13 -11.86 -13.48
N MET A 121 -9.99 -10.52 -13.41
CA MET A 121 -8.98 -9.86 -12.57
C MET A 121 -9.26 -9.97 -11.07
N ALA A 122 -10.51 -10.20 -10.65
CA ALA A 122 -10.87 -10.39 -9.25
C ALA A 122 -10.51 -11.81 -8.73
N LEU A 123 -10.38 -12.80 -9.61
CA LEU A 123 -10.09 -14.18 -9.19
C LEU A 123 -8.74 -14.33 -8.48
N PRO A 124 -7.63 -13.74 -8.97
CA PRO A 124 -6.38 -13.69 -8.21
C PRO A 124 -6.52 -13.01 -6.84
N LEU A 125 -7.32 -11.94 -6.75
CA LEU A 125 -7.57 -11.23 -5.50
C LEU A 125 -8.26 -12.12 -4.47
N PHE A 126 -9.14 -13.03 -4.91
CA PHE A 126 -9.75 -14.03 -4.04
C PHE A 126 -8.72 -14.99 -3.46
N GLY A 127 -7.81 -15.50 -4.28
CA GLY A 127 -6.71 -16.35 -3.83
C GLY A 127 -5.80 -15.63 -2.82
N VAL A 128 -5.43 -14.38 -3.11
CA VAL A 128 -4.64 -13.54 -2.20
C VAL A 128 -5.41 -13.27 -0.90
N GLY A 129 -6.72 -13.00 -0.98
CA GLY A 129 -7.58 -12.78 0.18
C GLY A 129 -7.68 -14.01 1.08
N MET A 130 -7.81 -15.22 0.50
CA MET A 130 -7.79 -16.48 1.24
C MET A 130 -6.44 -16.70 1.95
N LEU A 131 -5.32 -16.46 1.25
CA LEU A 131 -3.98 -16.57 1.86
C LEU A 131 -3.81 -15.57 3.01
N GLY A 132 -4.29 -14.34 2.84
CA GLY A 132 -4.30 -13.32 3.89
C GLY A 132 -5.13 -13.75 5.10
N ALA A 133 -6.37 -14.23 4.87
CA ALA A 133 -7.25 -14.73 5.93
C ALA A 133 -6.63 -15.92 6.68
N TRP A 134 -6.04 -16.87 5.94
CA TRP A 134 -5.29 -17.98 6.52
C TRP A 134 -4.14 -17.49 7.40
N GLY A 135 -3.31 -16.57 6.89
CA GLY A 135 -2.17 -16.02 7.63
C GLY A 135 -2.58 -15.30 8.92
N LEU A 136 -3.64 -14.48 8.88
CA LEU A 136 -4.15 -13.76 10.05
C LEU A 136 -4.75 -14.72 11.10
N ARG A 137 -5.46 -15.76 10.66
CA ARG A 137 -5.96 -16.81 11.57
C ARG A 137 -4.83 -17.58 12.21
N TRP A 138 -3.84 -18.00 11.42
CA TRP A 138 -2.64 -18.66 11.92
C TRP A 138 -1.94 -17.79 12.96
N ALA A 139 -1.80 -16.49 12.69
CA ALA A 139 -1.16 -15.56 13.62
C ALA A 139 -1.91 -15.46 14.95
N SER A 140 -3.24 -15.29 14.90
CA SER A 140 -4.06 -15.24 16.11
C SER A 140 -3.99 -16.54 16.92
N LYS A 141 -4.10 -17.70 16.26
CA LYS A 141 -4.02 -19.01 16.93
C LYS A 141 -2.66 -19.23 17.56
N ARG A 142 -1.58 -18.93 16.83
CA ARG A 142 -0.22 -19.07 17.33
C ARG A 142 0.04 -18.17 18.54
N HIS A 143 -0.49 -16.94 18.54
CA HIS A 143 -0.44 -16.07 19.71
C HIS A 143 -1.14 -16.70 20.93
N LEU A 144 -2.36 -17.22 20.76
CA LEU A 144 -3.11 -17.89 21.82
C LEU A 144 -2.35 -19.08 22.43
N GLU A 145 -1.69 -19.87 21.59
CA GLU A 145 -0.86 -20.98 22.06
C GLU A 145 0.34 -20.50 22.89
N ILE A 146 1.07 -19.49 22.40
CA ILE A 146 2.22 -18.92 23.10
C ILE A 146 1.82 -18.38 24.48
N ILE A 147 0.70 -17.67 24.56
CA ILE A 147 0.24 -17.06 25.82
C ILE A 147 -0.27 -18.10 26.82
N HIS A 148 -1.03 -19.11 26.37
CA HIS A 148 -1.72 -20.03 27.29
C HIS A 148 -0.94 -21.31 27.60
N LYS A 149 -0.09 -21.79 26.67
CA LYS A 149 0.55 -23.12 26.79
C LYS A 149 2.02 -23.07 27.15
N GLU A 150 2.70 -21.94 26.96
CA GLU A 150 4.15 -21.84 27.18
C GLU A 150 4.52 -21.24 28.54
N THR A 151 5.67 -21.70 29.07
CA THR A 151 6.26 -21.16 30.31
C THR A 151 6.68 -19.69 30.13
N PRO A 152 6.77 -18.89 31.20
CA PRO A 152 7.03 -17.45 31.09
C PRO A 152 8.31 -17.08 30.30
N ALA A 153 9.39 -17.85 30.48
CA ALA A 153 10.65 -17.60 29.79
C ALA A 153 10.56 -17.89 28.28
N LEU A 154 9.93 -19.00 27.90
CA LEU A 154 9.72 -19.37 26.48
C LEU A 154 8.73 -18.43 25.80
N ARG A 155 7.69 -18.01 26.52
CA ARG A 155 6.63 -17.11 26.02
C ARG A 155 7.21 -15.83 25.44
N ARG A 156 8.09 -15.14 26.17
CA ARG A 156 8.69 -13.88 25.71
C ARG A 156 9.47 -14.07 24.40
N LYS A 157 10.33 -15.08 24.35
CA LYS A 157 11.16 -15.41 23.18
C LYS A 157 10.28 -15.74 21.96
N ASN A 158 9.28 -16.60 22.14
CA ASN A 158 8.42 -17.05 21.05
C ASN A 158 7.46 -15.94 20.59
N LEU A 159 6.98 -15.09 21.50
CA LEU A 159 6.18 -13.93 21.14
C LEU A 159 6.98 -12.91 20.32
N THR A 160 8.22 -12.59 20.73
CA THR A 160 9.09 -11.70 19.95
C THR A 160 9.37 -12.27 18.55
N ARG A 161 9.71 -13.57 18.46
CA ARG A 161 9.91 -14.23 17.16
C ARG A 161 8.65 -14.18 16.30
N HIS A 162 7.48 -14.38 16.91
CA HIS A 162 6.21 -14.37 16.21
C HIS A 162 5.88 -12.96 15.69
N ILE A 163 6.03 -11.92 16.51
CA ILE A 163 5.87 -10.51 16.08
C ILE A 163 6.83 -10.17 14.94
N LEU A 164 8.09 -10.60 15.01
CA LEU A 164 9.08 -10.37 13.95
C LEU A 164 8.62 -10.99 12.62
N ILE A 165 8.07 -12.21 12.63
CA ILE A 165 7.52 -12.85 11.42
C ILE A 165 6.40 -11.99 10.83
N ILE A 166 5.47 -11.52 11.67
CA ILE A 166 4.34 -10.67 11.22
C ILE A 166 4.85 -9.35 10.62
N VAL A 167 5.84 -8.72 11.24
CA VAL A 167 6.46 -7.51 10.72
C VAL A 167 7.13 -7.79 9.37
N LEU A 168 7.88 -8.88 9.22
CA LEU A 168 8.52 -9.26 7.96
C LEU A 168 7.52 -9.47 6.82
N VAL A 169 6.33 -10.02 7.11
CA VAL A 169 5.24 -10.18 6.13
C VAL A 169 4.75 -8.82 5.59
N GLY A 170 4.81 -7.75 6.38
CA GLY A 170 4.51 -6.39 5.91
C GLY A 170 5.71 -5.70 5.24
N LEU A 171 6.91 -5.87 5.82
CA LEU A 171 8.15 -5.25 5.33
C LEU A 171 8.49 -5.70 3.90
N VAL A 172 8.44 -7.02 3.62
CA VAL A 172 8.89 -7.56 2.32
C VAL A 172 8.07 -7.00 1.16
N PRO A 173 6.72 -7.06 1.15
CA PRO A 173 5.92 -6.46 0.09
C PRO A 173 6.10 -4.92 0.02
N GLY A 174 6.30 -4.25 1.15
CA GLY A 174 6.56 -2.81 1.16
C GLY A 174 7.88 -2.45 0.47
N ALA A 175 8.92 -3.28 0.67
CA ALA A 175 10.20 -3.13 0.01
C ALA A 175 10.14 -3.41 -1.50
N LEU A 176 9.22 -4.28 -1.96
CA LEU A 176 8.95 -4.49 -3.39
C LEU A 176 8.32 -3.25 -4.05
N GLY A 177 7.82 -2.28 -3.27
CA GLY A 177 7.40 -0.97 -3.76
C GLY A 177 8.55 -0.01 -4.07
N ARG A 178 9.80 -0.48 -3.98
CA ARG A 178 10.97 0.27 -4.44
C ARG A 178 10.83 0.58 -5.94
N MET A 179 11.15 1.82 -6.33
CA MET A 179 11.17 2.23 -7.74
C MET A 179 12.09 1.31 -8.56
N GLY A 180 11.60 0.91 -9.73
CA GLY A 180 12.41 0.19 -10.71
C GLY A 180 13.42 1.10 -11.38
N PHE A 181 14.35 0.49 -12.12
CA PHE A 181 15.40 1.21 -12.84
C PHE A 181 14.90 2.27 -13.86
N PRO A 182 13.82 2.03 -14.63
CA PRO A 182 13.27 3.07 -15.52
C PRO A 182 12.75 4.29 -14.76
N ALA A 183 12.01 4.08 -13.66
CA ALA A 183 11.52 5.12 -12.77
C ALA A 183 12.66 5.93 -12.13
N GLU A 184 13.69 5.25 -11.60
CA GLU A 184 14.89 5.89 -11.05
C GLU A 184 15.57 6.80 -12.09
N ARG A 185 15.79 6.28 -13.31
CA ARG A 185 16.39 7.04 -14.40
C ARG A 185 15.55 8.27 -14.76
N ALA A 186 14.24 8.12 -14.87
CA ALA A 186 13.35 9.22 -15.20
C ALA A 186 13.38 10.33 -14.14
N VAL A 187 13.35 9.96 -12.85
CA VAL A 187 13.50 10.94 -11.76
C VAL A 187 14.88 11.58 -11.75
N GLY A 188 15.93 10.81 -12.04
CA GLY A 188 17.30 11.31 -12.16
C GLY A 188 17.46 12.32 -13.30
N GLN A 189 16.90 12.04 -14.48
CA GLN A 189 16.93 12.95 -15.61
C GLN A 189 16.14 14.24 -15.34
N LEU A 190 14.99 14.16 -14.66
CA LEU A 190 14.27 15.35 -14.19
C LEU A 190 15.14 16.16 -13.22
N HIS A 191 15.81 15.50 -12.28
CA HIS A 191 16.70 16.14 -11.32
C HIS A 191 17.86 16.86 -12.02
N GLU A 192 18.54 16.21 -12.96
CA GLU A 192 19.62 16.81 -13.76
C GLU A 192 19.14 18.03 -14.55
N LEU A 193 17.96 17.95 -15.19
CA LEU A 193 17.40 19.07 -15.95
C LEU A 193 17.07 20.26 -15.05
N LEU A 194 16.47 20.03 -13.88
CA LEU A 194 16.15 21.09 -12.91
C LEU A 194 17.41 21.72 -12.31
N GLN A 195 18.47 20.94 -12.07
CA GLN A 195 19.76 21.47 -11.61
C GLN A 195 20.48 22.28 -12.67
N ALA A 196 20.41 21.89 -13.95
CA ALA A 196 21.06 22.60 -15.05
C ALA A 196 20.31 23.86 -15.51
N ALA A 197 18.98 23.93 -15.27
CA ALA A 197 18.13 25.01 -15.76
C ALA A 197 18.55 26.45 -15.41
N PRO A 198 19.16 26.76 -14.25
CA PRO A 198 19.62 28.11 -13.93
C PRO A 198 20.76 28.58 -14.84
N ASP A 199 21.62 27.66 -15.27
CA ASP A 199 22.89 27.96 -15.95
C ASP A 199 22.84 27.64 -17.46
N ASP A 200 21.95 26.75 -17.90
CA ASP A 200 21.83 26.30 -19.29
C ASP A 200 20.40 26.46 -19.84
N PRO A 201 20.09 27.57 -20.53
CA PRO A 201 18.78 27.78 -21.16
C PRO A 201 18.40 26.74 -22.22
N SER A 202 19.33 25.95 -22.75
CA SER A 202 19.02 24.92 -23.75
C SER A 202 18.15 23.80 -23.17
N VAL A 203 18.26 23.53 -21.86
CA VAL A 203 17.47 22.49 -21.18
C VAL A 203 16.01 22.89 -20.96
N TRP A 204 15.68 24.19 -21.05
CA TRP A 204 14.32 24.70 -20.87
C TRP A 204 13.33 24.11 -21.88
N THR A 205 13.82 23.75 -23.07
CA THR A 205 13.02 23.08 -24.11
C THR A 205 12.55 21.68 -23.72
N ARG A 206 13.20 21.05 -22.72
CA ARG A 206 12.87 19.72 -22.18
C ARG A 206 12.02 19.78 -20.92
N LEU A 207 11.88 20.97 -20.32
CA LEU A 207 11.06 21.22 -19.15
C LEU A 207 9.65 21.68 -19.57
N PRO A 208 8.63 21.51 -18.70
CA PRO A 208 7.24 21.69 -19.07
C PRO A 208 6.81 23.17 -19.00
N LEU A 209 7.67 24.10 -19.43
CA LEU A 209 7.44 25.55 -19.28
C LEU A 209 6.20 26.08 -19.99
N LYS A 210 5.70 25.35 -21.00
CA LYS A 210 4.42 25.69 -21.65
C LYS A 210 3.19 25.38 -20.78
N GLN A 211 3.30 24.37 -19.92
CA GLN A 211 2.22 23.92 -19.03
C GLN A 211 2.36 24.56 -17.64
N ALA A 212 3.61 24.81 -17.22
CA ALA A 212 3.96 25.43 -15.96
C ALA A 212 4.94 26.59 -16.20
N PRO A 213 4.45 27.77 -16.65
CA PRO A 213 5.30 28.92 -16.95
C PRO A 213 5.97 29.52 -15.71
N GLY A 214 5.35 29.40 -14.53
CA GLY A 214 5.91 29.92 -13.27
C GLY A 214 7.17 29.19 -12.85
N LEU A 215 7.35 27.94 -13.29
CA LEU A 215 8.54 27.11 -12.99
C LEU A 215 9.87 27.82 -13.27
N GLN A 216 9.93 28.67 -14.30
CA GLN A 216 11.15 29.39 -14.67
C GLN A 216 11.65 30.30 -13.56
N ASP A 217 10.75 30.94 -12.80
CA ASP A 217 11.08 31.87 -11.72
C ASP A 217 11.67 31.15 -10.49
N HIS A 218 11.56 29.83 -10.45
CA HIS A 218 11.98 28.98 -9.33
C HIS A 218 13.25 28.18 -9.63
N PHE A 219 13.88 28.38 -10.79
CA PHE A 219 15.16 27.76 -11.10
C PHE A 219 16.27 28.23 -10.16
N GLY A 220 17.05 27.27 -9.64
CA GLY A 220 18.16 27.52 -8.72
C GLY A 220 17.76 27.48 -7.26
N MET A 221 16.46 27.39 -6.97
CA MET A 221 15.95 27.16 -5.63
C MET A 221 16.11 25.70 -5.22
N GLU A 222 16.36 25.44 -3.93
CA GLU A 222 16.35 24.08 -3.40
C GLU A 222 14.94 23.46 -3.55
N TYR A 223 14.90 22.15 -3.82
CA TYR A 223 13.64 21.43 -3.99
C TYR A 223 13.73 19.99 -3.52
N VAL A 224 12.55 19.41 -3.29
CA VAL A 224 12.37 17.98 -3.02
C VAL A 224 11.37 17.37 -3.99
N ILE A 225 11.55 16.09 -4.29
CA ILE A 225 10.72 15.31 -5.20
C ILE A 225 9.93 14.27 -4.39
N TYR A 226 8.61 14.29 -4.53
CA TYR A 226 7.72 13.23 -4.08
C TYR A 226 7.34 12.38 -5.30
N ALA A 227 7.91 11.19 -5.41
CA ALA A 227 7.64 10.27 -6.51
C ALA A 227 6.76 9.10 -6.04
N ARG A 228 5.75 8.74 -6.84
CA ARG A 228 4.93 7.55 -6.63
C ARG A 228 4.45 6.96 -7.95
N GLN A 229 4.21 5.66 -7.97
CA GLN A 229 3.51 5.02 -9.09
C GLN A 229 2.14 5.65 -9.28
N SER A 230 1.81 5.98 -10.53
CA SER A 230 0.52 6.56 -10.89
C SER A 230 -0.57 5.49 -10.76
N LEU A 231 -1.70 5.87 -10.14
CA LEU A 231 -2.88 5.02 -10.08
C LEU A 231 -3.71 5.09 -11.37
N LEU A 232 -3.46 6.09 -12.21
CA LEU A 232 -4.25 6.41 -13.40
C LEU A 232 -3.57 5.94 -14.69
N SER A 233 -2.25 5.74 -14.67
CA SER A 233 -1.47 5.36 -15.84
C SER A 233 -0.43 4.32 -15.46
N ALA A 234 -0.59 3.10 -15.99
CA ALA A 234 0.38 2.03 -15.79
C ALA A 234 1.72 2.38 -16.46
N GLY A 235 2.83 2.20 -15.76
CA GLY A 235 4.16 2.57 -16.26
C GLY A 235 4.42 4.08 -16.24
N ALA A 236 3.72 4.83 -15.39
CA ALA A 236 3.99 6.23 -15.13
C ALA A 236 4.10 6.52 -13.63
N LEU A 237 4.81 7.59 -13.30
CA LEU A 237 4.95 8.13 -11.96
C LEU A 237 4.17 9.44 -11.85
N ASP A 238 3.40 9.61 -10.77
CA ASP A 238 3.00 10.95 -10.36
C ASP A 238 4.17 11.56 -9.59
N ILE A 239 4.70 12.66 -10.12
CA ILE A 239 5.80 13.41 -9.54
C ILE A 239 5.26 14.73 -8.99
N ARG A 240 5.60 15.04 -7.74
CA ARG A 240 5.41 16.38 -7.19
C ARG A 240 6.76 16.95 -6.79
N VAL A 241 7.16 18.06 -7.40
CA VAL A 241 8.33 18.83 -7.03
C VAL A 241 7.87 19.97 -6.14
N ARG A 242 8.49 20.13 -4.96
CA ARG A 242 8.22 21.25 -4.06
C ARG A 242 9.50 22.02 -3.85
N PHE A 243 9.47 23.30 -4.24
CA PHE A 243 10.57 24.24 -4.07
C PHE A 243 10.53 24.88 -2.68
N ALA A 244 11.68 25.36 -2.22
CA ALA A 244 11.85 25.93 -0.88
C ALA A 244 11.01 27.19 -0.62
N ASP A 245 10.68 27.93 -1.67
CA ASP A 245 9.78 29.09 -1.63
C ASP A 245 8.28 28.73 -1.54
N GLY A 246 7.95 27.44 -1.59
CA GLY A 246 6.59 26.92 -1.51
C GLY A 246 5.93 26.66 -2.85
N TYR A 247 6.57 27.02 -3.97
CA TYR A 247 6.07 26.66 -5.29
C TYR A 247 6.04 25.14 -5.46
N THR A 248 4.98 24.63 -6.08
CA THR A 248 4.75 23.20 -6.26
C THR A 248 4.44 22.93 -7.72
N LEU A 249 5.08 21.90 -8.27
CA LEU A 249 4.83 21.41 -9.62
C LEU A 249 4.41 19.95 -9.51
N THR A 250 3.22 19.60 -10.01
CA THR A 250 2.77 18.20 -10.08
C THR A 250 2.69 17.78 -11.55
N CYS A 251 3.31 16.66 -11.91
CA CYS A 251 3.33 16.16 -13.28
C CYS A 251 3.23 14.64 -13.35
N LEU A 252 2.81 14.13 -14.51
CA LEU A 252 2.88 12.71 -14.83
C LEU A 252 4.17 12.43 -15.63
N LEU A 253 4.98 11.50 -15.14
CA LEU A 253 6.27 11.12 -15.72
C LEU A 253 6.21 9.67 -16.23
N PRO A 254 6.14 9.44 -17.54
CA PRO A 254 6.20 8.07 -18.09
C PRO A 254 7.56 7.43 -17.79
N GLU A 255 7.56 6.14 -17.42
CA GLU A 255 8.78 5.37 -17.13
C GLU A 255 9.54 4.96 -18.41
N GLU A 256 8.86 4.93 -19.56
CA GLU A 256 9.37 4.44 -20.85
C GLU A 256 9.51 5.54 -21.91
N THR A 257 10.35 6.57 -21.75
CA THR A 257 10.65 7.46 -22.89
C THR A 257 12.02 8.12 -22.89
N ASN A 258 12.68 8.02 -24.05
CA ASN A 258 13.91 8.75 -24.36
C ASN A 258 13.66 10.17 -24.91
N ILE A 259 12.41 10.62 -25.18
CA ILE A 259 12.22 11.77 -26.10
C ILE A 259 11.10 12.78 -25.74
N LEU A 260 10.22 12.58 -24.75
CA LEU A 260 9.36 13.67 -24.24
C LEU A 260 9.02 13.40 -22.77
N PHE A 261 9.59 14.24 -21.91
CA PHE A 261 9.91 13.84 -20.54
C PHE A 261 8.77 14.08 -19.55
N ILE A 262 7.83 14.99 -19.82
CA ILE A 262 6.81 15.34 -18.83
C ILE A 262 5.48 15.63 -19.51
N THR A 263 4.45 14.90 -19.12
CA THR A 263 3.09 15.09 -19.62
C THR A 263 2.20 15.54 -18.46
N GLN A 264 1.24 16.43 -18.76
CA GLN A 264 0.20 16.84 -17.83
C GLN A 264 0.74 17.40 -16.50
N CYS A 265 1.38 18.57 -16.58
CA CYS A 265 1.77 19.33 -15.41
C CYS A 265 0.68 20.31 -14.96
N SER A 266 0.61 20.52 -13.65
CA SER A 266 -0.13 21.60 -13.02
C SER A 266 0.71 22.25 -11.92
N GLU A 267 0.55 23.57 -11.77
CA GLU A 267 1.10 24.37 -10.67
C GLU A 267 0.11 24.43 -9.48
#